data_AF-A0A8T3YPB3-F1
#
_entry.id   AF-A0A8T3YPB3-F1
#
_cell.length_a   1.000
_cell.length_b   1.000
_cell.length_c   1.000
_cell.angle_alpha   90.00
_cell.angle_beta   90.00
_cell.angle_gamma   90.00
#
_symmetry.space_group_name_H-M   'P 1'
#
loop_
_entity.id
_entity.type
_entity.pdbx_description
1 polymer ?
#
loop_
_entity_poly.entity_id
_entity_poly.type
_entity_poly.pdbx_seq_one_letter_code
_entity_poly.pdbx_strand_id
1 'polypeptide(L)'
;MQEDAGDTMYPNIGLGTLPEGLQLAVKQKDLPLSVAVQLNKLNDPFVNEKMFQIIKRKKKYERDLLKNALAAVDKSKKMRKKLNVLKKATDAGITLSSVWGFGNRDNYAGDANFYGNAPTQVVEQCILRLTGEADLVVDPMSGSGTTIDVCKAYNRKFKAFDLTPTRKEIMQNDSRNIPLKDFSTDLVFLHPPYWDMVR
;
A
#
# COMPACT_ATOMS: atom_id res chain seq x y z
N MET A 1 23.70 27.25 -17.95
CA MET A 1 23.00 27.43 -16.66
C MET A 1 22.98 26.04 -16.01
N GLN A 2 24.04 25.68 -15.26
CA GLN A 2 24.16 25.80 -13.79
C GLN A 2 23.03 25.05 -13.06
N GLU A 3 23.33 23.85 -12.54
CA GLU A 3 23.71 23.53 -11.13
C GLU A 3 22.43 23.20 -10.32
N ASP A 4 22.33 22.22 -9.42
CA ASP A 4 23.35 21.61 -8.57
C ASP A 4 22.82 20.27 -8.00
N ALA A 5 23.62 19.21 -8.05
CA ALA A 5 23.38 17.98 -7.29
C ALA A 5 24.67 17.67 -6.53
N GLY A 6 24.77 18.26 -5.34
CA GLY A 6 25.88 18.00 -4.42
C GLY A 6 25.85 16.55 -3.94
N ASP A 7 26.74 15.72 -4.47
CA ASP A 7 27.08 14.42 -3.89
C ASP A 7 28.60 14.34 -3.66
N THR A 8 28.94 14.45 -2.38
CA THR A 8 30.17 13.92 -1.72
C THR A 8 31.54 14.52 -2.05
N MET A 9 31.83 15.66 -1.43
CA MET A 9 33.20 16.09 -1.10
C MET A 9 33.77 15.25 0.07
N TYR A 10 34.15 13.98 -0.12
CA TYR A 10 35.12 13.33 0.79
C TYR A 10 35.91 12.21 0.08
N PRO A 11 37.25 12.18 0.18
CA PRO A 11 38.07 11.14 -0.45
C PRO A 11 37.74 9.75 0.12
N ASN A 12 37.85 8.74 -0.73
CA ASN A 12 37.62 7.33 -0.40
C ASN A 12 38.72 6.86 0.58
N ILE A 13 38.47 6.93 1.89
CA ILE A 13 39.44 6.61 2.95
C ILE A 13 39.70 5.09 2.95
N GLY A 14 40.74 4.67 2.24
CA GLY A 14 41.19 3.28 2.18
C GLY A 14 41.87 2.81 3.48
N LEU A 15 41.87 1.50 3.73
CA LEU A 15 42.43 0.87 4.95
C LEU A 15 43.83 1.39 5.33
N GLY A 16 44.69 1.69 4.35
CA GLY A 16 46.06 2.17 4.57
C GLY A 16 46.18 3.59 5.16
N THR A 17 45.08 4.34 5.26
CA THR A 17 45.06 5.71 5.81
C THR A 17 44.58 5.78 7.26
N LEU A 18 44.23 4.63 7.85
CA LEU A 18 43.79 4.53 9.24
C LEU A 18 44.99 4.34 10.19
N PRO A 19 44.91 4.78 11.45
CA PRO A 19 45.88 4.42 12.49
C PRO A 19 46.10 2.91 12.59
N GLU A 20 47.34 2.47 12.87
CA GLU A 20 47.74 1.05 12.87
C GLU A 20 46.81 0.14 13.67
N GLY A 21 46.32 0.62 14.82
CA GLY A 21 45.35 -0.12 15.63
C GLY A 21 44.06 -0.43 14.84
N LEU A 22 43.46 0.57 14.21
CA LEU A 22 42.24 0.38 13.40
C LEU A 22 42.50 -0.50 12.17
N GLN A 23 43.70 -0.42 11.57
CA GLN A 23 44.08 -1.33 10.50
C GLN A 23 44.14 -2.79 10.98
N LEU A 24 44.73 -3.03 12.15
CA LEU A 24 44.85 -4.36 12.74
C LEU A 24 43.47 -4.96 13.05
N ALA A 25 42.55 -4.18 13.62
CA ALA A 25 41.18 -4.63 13.92
C ALA A 25 40.36 -4.98 12.67
N VAL A 26 40.53 -4.24 11.58
CA VAL A 26 39.89 -4.57 10.30
C VAL A 26 40.50 -5.84 9.70
N LYS A 27 41.83 -6.00 9.75
CA LYS A 27 42.54 -7.21 9.28
C LYS A 27 42.16 -8.47 10.07
N GLN A 28 41.96 -8.34 11.38
CA GLN A 28 41.52 -9.43 12.27
C GLN A 28 40.00 -9.71 12.19
N LYS A 29 39.25 -8.95 11.37
CA LYS A 29 37.79 -9.00 11.23
C LYS A 29 37.01 -8.66 12.51
N ASP A 30 37.64 -7.99 13.47
CA ASP A 30 37.00 -7.54 14.72
C ASP A 30 36.14 -6.27 14.52
N LEU A 31 36.42 -5.49 13.46
CA LEU A 31 35.73 -4.24 13.14
C LEU A 31 35.53 -4.08 11.62
N PRO A 32 34.31 -3.80 11.13
CA PRO A 32 34.10 -3.48 9.72
C PRO A 32 34.82 -2.19 9.30
N LEU A 33 35.40 -2.17 8.10
CA LEU A 33 36.14 -1.02 7.56
C LEU A 33 35.33 0.28 7.59
N SER A 34 34.04 0.21 7.27
CA SER A 34 33.13 1.38 7.29
C SER A 34 33.01 2.03 8.67
N VAL A 35 33.06 1.23 9.74
CA VAL A 35 33.00 1.71 11.13
C VAL A 35 34.35 2.27 11.55
N ALA A 36 35.46 1.63 11.14
CA ALA A 36 36.81 2.13 11.42
C ALA A 36 37.08 3.52 10.81
N VAL A 37 36.58 3.76 9.58
CA VAL A 37 36.65 5.06 8.92
C VAL A 37 35.85 6.14 9.67
N GLN A 38 34.68 5.80 10.22
CA GLN A 38 33.90 6.74 11.04
C GLN A 38 34.57 7.09 12.36
N LEU A 39 35.23 6.12 13.00
CA LEU A 39 35.97 6.34 14.25
C LEU A 39 37.20 7.22 14.05
N ASN A 40 37.93 7.05 12.94
CA ASN A 40 39.08 7.90 12.62
C ASN A 40 38.71 9.38 12.47
N LYS A 41 37.50 9.67 11.96
CA LYS A 41 36.99 11.04 11.82
C LYS A 41 36.73 11.76 13.15
N LEU A 42 36.68 11.04 14.27
CA LEU A 42 36.47 11.62 15.61
C LEU A 42 37.77 12.10 16.29
N ASN A 43 38.94 11.85 15.67
CA ASN A 43 40.26 12.45 15.91
C ASN A 43 40.72 12.63 17.38
N ASP A 44 40.53 11.63 18.24
CA ASP A 44 41.07 11.62 19.61
C ASP A 44 41.95 10.37 19.87
N PRO A 45 43.28 10.53 20.05
CA PRO A 45 44.22 9.44 20.29
C PRO A 45 43.98 8.66 21.60
N PHE A 46 43.44 9.31 22.63
CA PHE A 46 43.13 8.71 23.93
C PHE A 46 41.82 7.91 23.89
N VAL A 47 40.86 8.38 23.08
CA VAL A 47 39.63 7.64 22.76
C VAL A 47 39.98 6.33 22.07
N ASN A 48 40.96 6.27 21.18
CA ASN A 48 41.29 5.04 20.44
C ASN A 48 41.75 3.88 21.34
N GLU A 49 42.61 4.10 22.32
CA GLU A 49 43.12 3.02 23.18
C GLU A 49 42.08 2.54 24.22
N LYS A 50 41.31 3.48 24.78
CA LYS A 50 40.19 3.19 25.69
C LYS A 50 39.03 2.51 24.95
N MET A 51 38.75 2.93 23.71
CA MET A 51 37.75 2.30 22.84
C MET A 51 38.17 0.91 22.39
N PHE A 52 39.46 0.66 22.16
CA PHE A 52 39.99 -0.69 21.91
C PHE A 52 39.72 -1.64 23.07
N GLN A 53 39.94 -1.17 24.31
CA GLN A 53 39.63 -1.95 25.52
C GLN A 53 38.13 -2.13 25.73
N ILE A 54 37.31 -1.14 25.41
CA ILE A 54 35.84 -1.24 25.45
C ILE A 54 35.35 -2.24 24.39
N ILE A 55 35.84 -2.17 23.15
CA ILE A 55 35.45 -3.06 22.04
C ILE A 55 35.88 -4.51 22.30
N LYS A 56 37.08 -4.73 22.87
CA LYS A 56 37.51 -6.06 23.36
C LYS A 56 36.65 -6.57 24.52
N ARG A 57 36.10 -5.68 25.36
CA ARG A 57 35.30 -6.01 26.55
C ARG A 57 33.79 -6.05 26.31
N LYS A 58 33.28 -5.61 25.17
CA LYS A 58 31.85 -5.70 24.83
C LYS A 58 31.44 -7.17 24.77
N LYS A 59 30.91 -7.67 25.89
CA LYS A 59 30.32 -9.01 26.03
C LYS A 59 29.36 -9.23 24.86
N LYS A 60 29.27 -10.47 24.35
CA LYS A 60 28.33 -10.91 23.31
C LYS A 60 26.98 -10.15 23.32
N TYR A 61 26.45 -9.95 24.52
CA TYR A 61 25.29 -9.12 24.85
C TYR A 61 25.22 -7.74 24.15
N GLU A 62 26.28 -6.93 24.17
CA GLU A 62 26.25 -5.59 23.58
C GLU A 62 26.25 -5.60 22.05
N ARG A 63 26.87 -6.61 21.43
CA ARG A 63 26.81 -6.83 19.97
C ARG A 63 25.41 -7.26 19.55
N ASP A 64 24.80 -8.15 20.33
CA ASP A 64 23.43 -8.62 20.09
C ASP A 64 22.42 -7.47 20.29
N LEU A 65 22.63 -6.60 21.29
CA LEU A 65 21.81 -5.41 21.52
C LEU A 65 21.87 -4.44 20.32
N LEU A 66 23.06 -4.18 19.77
CA LEU A 66 23.23 -3.33 18.60
C LEU A 66 22.56 -3.92 17.34
N LYS A 67 22.72 -5.23 17.12
CA LYS A 67 22.04 -5.94 16.00
C LYS A 67 20.52 -5.84 16.12
N ASN A 68 19.99 -6.03 17.32
CA ASN A 68 18.55 -5.93 17.58
C ASN A 68 18.03 -4.51 17.38
N ALA A 69 18.78 -3.49 17.81
CA ALA A 69 18.44 -2.09 17.60
C ALA A 69 18.38 -1.74 16.09
N LEU A 70 19.38 -2.17 15.31
CA LEU A 70 19.39 -1.96 13.85
C LEU A 70 18.22 -2.68 13.16
N ALA A 71 17.95 -3.94 13.53
CA ALA A 71 16.81 -4.69 13.01
C ALA A 71 15.46 -4.03 13.35
N ALA A 72 15.32 -3.45 14.55
CA ALA A 72 14.14 -2.72 14.95
C ALA A 72 13.95 -1.43 14.12
N VAL A 73 15.04 -0.72 13.80
CA VAL A 73 15.00 0.46 12.92
C VAL A 73 14.56 0.09 11.50
N ASP A 74 15.09 -0.99 10.93
CA ASP A 74 14.68 -1.45 9.60
C ASP A 74 13.23 -1.94 9.57
N LYS A 75 12.79 -2.64 10.64
CA LYS A 75 11.39 -3.02 10.84
C LYS A 75 10.49 -1.77 10.91
N SER A 76 10.92 -0.72 11.61
CA SER A 76 10.21 0.55 11.71
C SER A 76 10.06 1.25 10.34
N LYS A 77 11.12 1.31 9.53
CA LYS A 77 11.07 1.86 8.17
C LYS A 77 10.08 1.11 7.28
N LYS A 78 10.12 -0.23 7.28
CA LYS A 78 9.19 -1.08 6.53
C LYS A 78 7.74 -0.87 7.00
N MET A 79 7.53 -0.79 8.32
CA MET A 79 6.22 -0.53 8.89
C MET A 79 5.69 0.82 8.40
N ARG A 80 6.51 1.88 8.46
CA ARG A 80 6.10 3.23 8.01
C ARG A 80 5.62 3.24 6.56
N LYS A 81 6.30 2.52 5.67
CA LYS A 81 5.84 2.34 4.28
C LYS A 81 4.48 1.66 4.21
N LYS A 82 4.28 0.56 4.96
CA LYS A 82 3.00 -0.15 5.02
C LYS A 82 1.87 0.75 5.57
N LEU A 83 2.14 1.50 6.64
CA LEU A 83 1.17 2.41 7.24
C LEU A 83 0.76 3.53 6.27
N ASN A 84 1.70 4.07 5.49
CA ASN A 84 1.37 5.07 4.48
C ASN A 84 0.42 4.53 3.41
N VAL A 85 0.60 3.27 2.98
CA VAL A 85 -0.31 2.62 2.03
C VAL A 85 -1.69 2.41 2.65
N LEU A 86 -1.76 1.91 3.88
CA LEU A 86 -3.02 1.71 4.59
C LEU A 86 -3.75 3.03 4.83
N LYS A 87 -3.02 4.08 5.23
CA LYS A 87 -3.55 5.43 5.40
C LYS A 87 -4.15 5.95 4.09
N LYS A 88 -3.43 5.83 2.97
CA LYS A 88 -3.95 6.23 1.67
C LYS A 88 -5.24 5.48 1.31
N ALA A 89 -5.33 4.19 1.61
CA ALA A 89 -6.54 3.41 1.37
C ALA A 89 -7.71 3.87 2.26
N THR A 90 -7.47 4.09 3.56
CA THR A 90 -8.49 4.61 4.49
C THR A 90 -8.94 6.03 4.13
N ASP A 91 -8.00 6.90 3.75
CA ASP A 91 -8.29 8.26 3.28
C ASP A 91 -9.16 8.25 2.00
N ALA A 92 -9.04 7.19 1.18
CA ALA A 92 -9.89 6.95 0.01
C ALA A 92 -11.23 6.25 0.33
N GLY A 93 -11.57 6.07 1.61
CA GLY A 93 -12.84 5.44 2.03
C GLY A 93 -12.82 3.91 2.10
N ILE A 94 -11.66 3.26 1.93
CA ILE A 94 -11.55 1.80 1.98
C ILE A 94 -11.50 1.31 3.43
N THR A 95 -12.41 0.39 3.77
CA THR A 95 -12.45 -0.30 5.06
C THR A 95 -11.33 -1.35 5.14
N LEU A 96 -10.39 -1.27 6.07
CA LEU A 96 -9.26 -2.22 6.08
C LEU A 96 -9.63 -3.64 6.54
N SER A 97 -10.82 -3.83 7.12
CA SER A 97 -11.34 -5.13 7.55
C SER A 97 -11.86 -5.97 6.38
N SER A 98 -11.77 -7.29 6.50
CA SER A 98 -12.42 -8.25 5.60
C SER A 98 -13.89 -8.50 5.96
N VAL A 99 -14.32 -8.08 7.14
CA VAL A 99 -15.73 -8.10 7.58
C VAL A 99 -16.22 -6.65 7.60
N TRP A 100 -17.28 -6.38 6.84
CA TRP A 100 -17.86 -5.05 6.69
C TRP A 100 -19.17 -4.93 7.46
N GLY A 101 -19.26 -3.92 8.34
CA GLY A 101 -20.46 -3.61 9.10
C GLY A 101 -20.79 -2.13 8.96
N PHE A 102 -21.79 -1.81 8.13
CA PHE A 102 -22.17 -0.43 7.81
C PHE A 102 -23.41 0.07 8.58
N GLY A 103 -24.04 -0.78 9.38
CA GLY A 103 -25.32 -0.46 10.02
C GLY A 103 -26.42 -0.33 8.97
N ASN A 104 -26.86 0.90 8.72
CA ASN A 104 -27.89 1.18 7.71
C ASN A 104 -27.27 1.36 6.32
N ARG A 105 -28.04 1.02 5.28
CA ARG A 105 -27.71 1.33 3.89
C ARG A 105 -27.65 2.84 3.68
N ASP A 106 -26.65 3.31 2.95
CA ASP A 106 -26.60 4.69 2.46
C ASP A 106 -27.57 4.88 1.27
N ASN A 107 -28.28 5.99 1.24
CA ASN A 107 -29.38 6.26 0.32
C ASN A 107 -29.01 7.14 -0.87
N TYR A 108 -27.73 7.53 -1.03
CA TYR A 108 -27.33 8.39 -2.16
C TYR A 108 -27.31 7.66 -3.52
N ALA A 109 -27.18 6.33 -3.54
CA ALA A 109 -27.05 5.52 -4.76
C ALA A 109 -28.21 4.53 -4.90
N GLY A 110 -28.80 4.44 -6.10
CA GLY A 110 -29.95 3.58 -6.38
C GLY A 110 -31.17 3.90 -5.52
N ASP A 111 -32.30 3.25 -5.82
CA ASP A 111 -33.51 3.36 -5.01
C ASP A 111 -33.44 2.40 -3.81
N ALA A 112 -33.51 2.95 -2.59
CA ALA A 112 -33.53 2.22 -1.33
C ALA A 112 -34.77 1.34 -1.14
N ASN A 113 -35.87 1.68 -1.83
CA ASN A 113 -37.11 0.91 -1.83
C ASN A 113 -37.13 -0.15 -2.93
N PHE A 114 -36.12 -0.19 -3.79
CA PHE A 114 -36.03 -1.24 -4.81
C PHE A 114 -35.83 -2.59 -4.13
N TYR A 115 -36.65 -3.54 -4.55
CA TYR A 115 -36.68 -4.86 -3.95
C TYR A 115 -35.33 -5.57 -4.19
N GLY A 116 -34.70 -6.09 -3.13
CA GLY A 116 -33.41 -6.78 -3.25
C GLY A 116 -32.24 -5.87 -3.65
N ASN A 117 -32.31 -4.57 -3.35
CA ASN A 117 -31.23 -3.65 -3.67
C ASN A 117 -29.90 -4.03 -3.00
N ALA A 118 -28.79 -3.76 -3.69
CA ALA A 118 -27.47 -3.87 -3.10
C ALA A 118 -27.22 -2.69 -2.13
N PRO A 119 -26.63 -2.92 -0.94
CA PRO A 119 -26.18 -1.85 -0.06
C PRO A 119 -25.09 -1.02 -0.74
N THR A 120 -25.31 0.29 -0.84
CA THR A 120 -24.40 1.25 -1.49
C THR A 120 -22.95 1.06 -1.06
N GLN A 121 -22.71 0.97 0.25
CA GLN A 121 -21.36 0.88 0.80
C GLN A 121 -20.61 -0.40 0.37
N VAL A 122 -21.32 -1.51 0.13
CA VAL A 122 -20.71 -2.74 -0.38
C VAL A 122 -20.21 -2.53 -1.81
N VAL A 123 -21.04 -1.88 -2.64
CA VAL A 123 -20.69 -1.55 -4.03
C VAL A 123 -19.49 -0.60 -4.08
N GLU A 124 -19.46 0.42 -3.21
CA GLU A 124 -18.32 1.33 -3.06
C GLU A 124 -17.02 0.60 -2.72
N GLN A 125 -17.07 -0.29 -1.73
CA GLN A 125 -15.89 -1.05 -1.32
C GLN A 125 -15.36 -1.93 -2.46
N CYS A 126 -16.23 -2.52 -3.27
CA CYS A 126 -15.81 -3.30 -4.44
C CYS A 126 -15.15 -2.40 -5.50
N ILE A 127 -15.81 -1.29 -5.87
CA ILE A 127 -15.30 -0.37 -6.89
C ILE A 127 -13.97 0.26 -6.46
N LEU A 128 -13.85 0.77 -5.24
CA LEU A 128 -12.65 1.44 -4.75
C LEU A 128 -11.43 0.51 -4.65
N ARG A 129 -11.65 -0.79 -4.43
CA ARG A 129 -10.56 -1.78 -4.31
C ARG A 129 -10.10 -2.35 -5.62
N LEU A 130 -11.04 -2.57 -6.53
CA LEU A 130 -10.83 -3.41 -7.71
C LEU A 130 -10.68 -2.58 -8.99
N THR A 131 -10.90 -1.26 -8.92
CA THR A 131 -10.83 -0.37 -10.09
C THR A 131 -10.12 0.95 -9.77
N GLY A 132 -9.50 1.55 -10.78
CA GLY A 132 -9.10 2.95 -10.82
C GLY A 132 -10.17 3.86 -11.43
N GLU A 133 -9.87 5.15 -11.50
CA GLU A 133 -10.69 6.09 -12.28
C GLU A 133 -10.65 5.72 -13.78
N ALA A 134 -11.75 6.01 -14.48
CA ALA A 134 -11.96 5.74 -15.91
C ALA A 134 -12.00 4.25 -16.34
N ASP A 135 -11.75 3.31 -15.43
CA ASP A 135 -12.00 1.88 -15.62
C ASP A 135 -13.50 1.61 -15.89
N LEU A 136 -13.78 0.56 -16.65
CA LEU A 136 -15.13 0.12 -16.98
C LEU A 136 -15.65 -0.92 -15.99
N VAL A 137 -16.71 -0.53 -15.28
CA VAL A 137 -17.52 -1.42 -14.45
C VAL A 137 -18.75 -1.87 -15.23
N VAL A 138 -19.03 -3.18 -15.27
CA VAL A 138 -20.24 -3.73 -15.86
C VAL A 138 -21.13 -4.31 -14.79
N ASP A 139 -22.40 -3.95 -14.83
CA ASP A 139 -23.45 -4.52 -13.98
C ASP A 139 -24.53 -5.14 -14.86
N PRO A 140 -24.59 -6.47 -14.97
CA PRO A 140 -25.51 -7.14 -15.88
C PRO A 140 -26.94 -7.32 -15.31
N MET A 141 -27.17 -6.94 -14.05
CA MET A 141 -28.46 -7.07 -13.33
C MET A 141 -28.65 -5.85 -12.42
N SER A 142 -28.70 -4.67 -13.04
CA SER A 142 -28.46 -3.41 -12.34
C SER A 142 -29.61 -2.94 -11.45
N GLY A 143 -30.82 -3.51 -11.59
CA GLY A 143 -31.96 -3.19 -10.74
C GLY A 143 -32.29 -1.69 -10.78
N SER A 144 -32.22 -1.01 -9.62
CA SER A 144 -32.39 0.44 -9.53
C SER A 144 -31.13 1.26 -9.86
N GLY A 145 -29.99 0.60 -10.07
CA GLY A 145 -28.75 1.21 -10.56
C GLY A 145 -27.81 1.74 -9.48
N THR A 146 -27.74 1.10 -8.31
CA THR A 146 -26.74 1.44 -7.26
C THR A 146 -25.32 1.50 -7.84
N THR A 147 -24.94 0.52 -8.67
CA THR A 147 -23.60 0.47 -9.30
C THR A 147 -23.32 1.68 -10.18
N ILE A 148 -24.31 2.18 -10.91
CA ILE A 148 -24.15 3.34 -11.77
C ILE A 148 -23.85 4.59 -10.95
N ASP A 149 -24.60 4.83 -9.88
CA ASP A 149 -24.46 6.04 -9.07
C ASP A 149 -23.13 6.04 -8.31
N VAL A 150 -22.69 4.87 -7.82
CA VAL A 150 -21.35 4.70 -7.26
C VAL A 150 -20.27 4.91 -8.33
N CYS A 151 -20.42 4.36 -9.53
CA CYS A 151 -19.45 4.59 -10.62
C CYS A 151 -19.30 6.07 -10.93
N LYS A 152 -20.40 6.83 -10.99
CA LYS A 152 -20.37 8.28 -11.18
C LYS A 152 -19.66 8.99 -10.03
N ALA A 153 -19.99 8.65 -8.79
CA ALA A 153 -19.40 9.27 -7.60
C ALA A 153 -17.86 9.13 -7.57
N TYR A 154 -17.36 8.02 -8.10
CA TYR A 154 -15.93 7.71 -8.13
C TYR A 154 -15.31 7.79 -9.53
N ASN A 155 -15.91 8.45 -10.50
CA ASN A 155 -15.34 8.64 -11.85
C ASN A 155 -14.96 7.33 -12.59
N ARG A 156 -15.77 6.28 -12.44
CA ARG A 156 -15.67 5.04 -13.25
C ARG A 156 -16.62 5.13 -14.44
N LYS A 157 -16.22 4.52 -15.55
CA LYS A 157 -17.15 4.25 -16.65
C LYS A 157 -18.04 3.10 -16.23
N PHE A 158 -19.27 3.08 -16.72
CA PHE A 158 -20.19 1.99 -16.44
C PHE A 158 -20.92 1.52 -17.69
N LYS A 159 -21.30 0.25 -17.70
CA LYS A 159 -22.39 -0.27 -18.53
C LYS A 159 -23.30 -1.11 -17.66
N ALA A 160 -24.56 -0.70 -17.63
CA ALA A 160 -25.57 -1.34 -16.82
C ALA A 160 -26.62 -1.98 -17.71
N PHE A 161 -27.00 -3.20 -17.36
CA PHE A 161 -28.01 -3.97 -18.04
C PHE A 161 -29.03 -4.51 -17.06
N ASP A 162 -30.26 -4.72 -17.53
CA ASP A 162 -31.28 -5.43 -16.79
C ASP A 162 -32.32 -6.00 -17.76
N LEU A 163 -33.05 -7.03 -17.36
CA LEU A 163 -34.18 -7.55 -18.15
C LEU A 163 -35.33 -6.54 -18.20
N THR A 164 -35.53 -5.79 -17.11
CA THR A 164 -36.58 -4.78 -16.98
C THR A 164 -35.97 -3.46 -16.50
N PRO A 165 -35.39 -2.64 -17.41
CA PRO A 165 -34.73 -1.40 -17.03
C PRO A 165 -35.66 -0.45 -16.26
N THR A 166 -35.17 0.02 -15.11
CA THR A 166 -35.90 0.97 -14.26
C THR A 166 -35.59 2.43 -14.56
N ARG A 167 -34.51 2.69 -15.32
CA ARG A 167 -34.01 4.02 -15.66
C ARG A 167 -33.30 4.03 -17.01
N LYS A 168 -33.20 5.20 -17.63
CA LYS A 168 -32.68 5.39 -19.01
C LYS A 168 -31.23 4.92 -19.22
N GLU A 169 -30.43 4.91 -18.16
CA GLU A 169 -29.02 4.52 -18.21
C GLU A 169 -28.81 3.01 -18.21
N ILE A 170 -29.86 2.23 -17.89
CA ILE A 170 -29.85 0.78 -17.90
C ILE A 170 -30.35 0.31 -19.25
N MET A 171 -29.53 -0.48 -19.95
CA MET A 171 -29.88 -1.07 -21.24
C MET A 171 -30.67 -2.36 -21.02
N GLN A 172 -31.78 -2.54 -21.75
CA GLN A 172 -32.52 -3.79 -21.69
C GLN A 172 -31.68 -4.93 -22.28
N ASN A 173 -31.36 -5.95 -21.49
CA ASN A 173 -30.56 -7.08 -21.96
C ASN A 173 -30.67 -8.30 -21.03
N ASP A 174 -30.55 -9.49 -21.61
CA ASP A 174 -30.42 -10.74 -20.86
C ASP A 174 -28.96 -10.96 -20.46
N SER A 175 -28.69 -11.10 -19.16
CA SER A 175 -27.32 -11.31 -18.63
C SER A 175 -26.59 -12.53 -19.22
N ARG A 176 -27.31 -13.49 -19.81
CA ARG A 176 -26.73 -14.63 -20.53
C ARG A 176 -26.08 -14.25 -21.86
N ASN A 177 -26.47 -13.11 -22.43
CA ASN A 177 -25.99 -12.60 -23.71
C ASN A 177 -25.62 -11.11 -23.56
N ILE A 178 -24.42 -10.81 -23.05
CA ILE A 178 -23.96 -9.43 -22.88
C ILE A 178 -23.38 -8.89 -24.20
N PRO A 179 -23.84 -7.73 -24.72
CA PRO A 179 -23.37 -7.18 -25.99
C PRO A 179 -22.04 -6.42 -25.81
N LEU A 180 -21.03 -7.10 -25.27
CA LEU A 180 -19.67 -6.58 -25.08
C LEU A 180 -18.65 -7.49 -25.74
N LYS A 181 -17.49 -6.92 -26.04
CA LYS A 181 -16.36 -7.68 -26.56
C LYS A 181 -15.74 -8.47 -25.41
N ASP A 182 -15.14 -9.62 -25.73
CA ASP A 182 -14.34 -10.36 -24.76
C ASP A 182 -13.22 -9.48 -24.22
N PHE A 183 -12.89 -9.66 -22.93
CA PHE A 183 -11.82 -8.94 -22.23
C PHE A 183 -11.93 -7.40 -22.31
N SER A 184 -13.14 -6.85 -22.40
CA SER A 184 -13.34 -5.40 -22.54
C SER A 184 -13.69 -4.66 -21.25
N THR A 185 -13.62 -5.32 -20.10
CA THR A 185 -14.17 -4.83 -18.82
C THR A 185 -13.17 -5.03 -17.69
N ASP A 186 -13.07 -4.07 -16.77
CA ASP A 186 -12.15 -4.11 -15.63
C ASP A 186 -12.78 -4.76 -14.39
N LEU A 187 -14.08 -4.54 -14.18
CA LEU A 187 -14.85 -5.18 -13.11
C LEU A 187 -16.27 -5.53 -13.57
N VAL A 188 -16.71 -6.75 -13.27
CA VAL A 188 -18.13 -7.11 -13.31
C VAL A 188 -18.65 -7.11 -11.87
N PHE A 189 -19.58 -6.21 -11.55
CA PHE A 189 -20.29 -6.25 -10.27
C PHE A 189 -21.65 -6.90 -10.52
N LEU A 190 -21.87 -8.07 -9.93
CA LEU A 190 -23.08 -8.88 -10.12
C LEU A 190 -23.77 -9.08 -8.78
N HIS A 191 -24.98 -8.56 -8.65
CA HIS A 191 -25.86 -8.78 -7.50
C HIS A 191 -27.19 -9.36 -8.00
N PRO A 192 -27.24 -10.68 -8.29
CA PRO A 192 -28.39 -11.27 -8.93
C PRO A 192 -29.57 -11.32 -7.95
N PRO A 193 -30.82 -11.30 -8.45
CA PRO A 193 -31.97 -11.60 -7.61
C PRO A 193 -31.80 -13.02 -7.06
N TYR A 194 -31.87 -13.15 -5.75
CA TYR A 194 -31.93 -14.42 -5.03
C TYR A 194 -33.40 -14.79 -4.74
N TRP A 195 -33.70 -16.08 -4.55
CA TRP A 195 -35.03 -16.56 -4.12
C TRP A 195 -36.22 -16.06 -4.99
N ASP A 196 -37.40 -15.90 -4.38
CA ASP A 196 -38.68 -15.41 -4.97
C ASP A 196 -38.81 -13.87 -4.87
N MET A 197 -37.69 -13.17 -5.03
CA MET A 197 -37.60 -11.72 -4.85
C MET A 197 -38.20 -10.91 -6.01
N VAL A 198 -38.23 -11.51 -7.20
CA VAL A 198 -38.80 -10.92 -8.41
C VAL A 198 -39.93 -11.86 -8.85
N ARG A 199 -41.17 -11.39 -8.83
CA ARG A 199 -42.37 -12.13 -9.20
C ARG A 199 -42.89 -11.73 -10.57
#